data_AF-A0A7K4BYZ9-F1
#
_entry.id   AF-A0A7K4BYZ9-F1
#
_cell.length_a   1.000
_cell.length_b   1.000
_cell.length_c   1.000
_cell.angle_alpha   90.00
_cell.angle_beta   90.00
_cell.angle_gamma   90.00
#
_symmetry.space_group_name_H-M   'P 1'
#
loop_
_entity.id
_entity.type
_entity.pdbx_description
1 polymer ?
#
loop_
_entity_poly.entity_id
_entity_poly.type
_entity_poly.pdbx_seq_one_letter_code
_entity_poly.pdbx_strand_id
1 'polypeptide(L)'
;MGVPWEFLKEPIYALNEFQMYFAILFLIVAFVLFVISILALRKKTSKRLMVVSATFGLFFTKSILVTLDYFFSPGYFMNYTVQVFFDLTILTTLFIALLKK
;
A
#
# COMPACT_ATOMS: atom_id res chain seq x y z
N MET A 1 33.30 12.88 11.64
CA MET A 1 32.18 12.56 12.57
C MET A 1 31.02 12.11 11.71
N GLY A 2 30.57 10.86 11.85
CA GLY A 2 29.44 10.32 11.10
C GLY A 2 28.13 11.02 11.47
N VAL A 3 27.21 11.13 10.53
CA VAL A 3 25.88 11.70 10.79
C VAL A 3 25.09 10.75 11.72
N PRO A 4 24.30 11.24 12.68
CA PRO A 4 23.72 10.40 13.73
C PRO A 4 22.74 9.33 13.21
N TRP A 5 22.28 9.43 11.96
CA TRP A 5 21.39 8.45 11.32
C TRP A 5 22.11 7.40 10.45
N GLU A 6 23.43 7.30 10.50
CA GLU A 6 24.16 6.29 9.69
C GLU A 6 23.80 4.85 10.03
N PHE A 7 23.40 4.56 11.27
CA PHE A 7 22.94 3.23 11.67
C PHE A 7 21.68 2.76 10.91
N LEU A 8 20.92 3.69 10.31
CA LEU A 8 19.76 3.36 9.47
C LEU A 8 20.18 2.84 8.08
N LYS A 9 21.43 3.09 7.65
CA LYS A 9 21.92 2.66 6.33
C LYS A 9 22.04 1.15 6.23
N GLU A 10 22.56 0.48 7.25
CA GLU A 10 22.77 -0.98 7.23
C GLU A 10 21.46 -1.78 7.02
N PRO A 11 20.36 -1.50 7.75
CA PRO A 11 19.07 -2.11 7.46
C PRO A 11 18.57 -1.82 6.05
N ILE A 12 18.75 -0.59 5.55
CA ILE A 12 18.28 -0.20 4.22
C ILE A 12 19.03 -0.97 3.13
N TYR A 13 20.35 -1.13 3.26
CA TYR A 13 21.14 -1.92 2.31
C TYR A 13 20.75 -3.40 2.32
N ALA A 14 20.52 -3.98 3.50
CA ALA A 14 20.02 -5.34 3.62
C ALA A 14 18.63 -5.49 2.96
N LEU A 15 17.74 -4.51 3.12
CA LEU A 15 16.40 -4.52 2.51
C LEU A 15 16.44 -4.37 0.99
N ASN A 16 17.44 -3.69 0.42
CA ASN A 16 17.58 -3.54 -1.02
C ASN A 16 17.85 -4.88 -1.73
N GLU A 17 18.60 -5.78 -1.10
CA GLU A 17 18.85 -7.13 -1.65
C GLU A 17 17.56 -7.97 -1.72
N PHE A 18 16.61 -7.70 -0.83
CA PHE A 18 15.32 -8.39 -0.78
C PHE A 18 14.16 -7.60 -1.37
N GLN A 19 14.42 -6.46 -2.01
CA GLN A 19 13.38 -5.52 -2.43
C GLN A 19 12.30 -6.18 -3.31
N MET A 20 12.71 -7.06 -4.23
CA MET A 20 11.78 -7.83 -5.07
C MET A 20 10.89 -8.77 -4.24
N TYR A 21 11.47 -9.51 -3.29
CA TYR A 21 10.72 -10.42 -2.43
C TYR A 21 9.73 -9.64 -1.55
N PHE A 22 10.14 -8.49 -1.02
CA PHE A 22 9.26 -7.61 -0.27
C PHE A 22 8.13 -7.05 -1.13
N ALA A 23 8.39 -6.65 -2.38
CA ALA A 23 7.34 -6.18 -3.29
C ALA A 23 6.27 -7.25 -3.54
N ILE A 24 6.70 -8.49 -3.84
CA ILE A 24 5.79 -9.62 -4.06
C ILE A 24 5.02 -9.97 -2.78
N LEU A 25 5.71 -10.05 -1.63
CA LEU A 25 5.08 -10.32 -0.35
C LEU A 25 4.03 -9.25 0.00
N PHE A 26 4.36 -7.99 -0.21
CA PHE A 26 3.47 -6.86 0.03
C PHE A 26 2.25 -6.89 -0.88
N LEU A 27 2.42 -7.27 -2.15
CA LEU A 27 1.32 -7.47 -3.09
C LEU A 27 0.38 -8.59 -2.64
N ILE A 28 0.92 -9.73 -2.18
CA ILE A 28 0.14 -10.84 -1.63
C ILE A 28 -0.67 -10.39 -0.41
N VAL A 29 -0.03 -9.68 0.53
CA VAL A 29 -0.72 -9.16 1.73
C VAL A 29 -1.83 -8.19 1.34
N ALA A 30 -1.56 -7.27 0.41
CA ALA A 30 -2.55 -6.32 -0.08
C ALA A 30 -3.75 -7.03 -0.76
N PHE A 31 -3.48 -8.07 -1.56
CA PHE A 31 -4.51 -8.90 -2.17
C PHE A 31 -5.39 -9.59 -1.13
N VAL A 32 -4.77 -10.25 -0.14
CA VAL A 32 -5.49 -10.94 0.93
C VAL A 32 -6.38 -9.98 1.72
N LEU A 33 -5.86 -8.80 2.10
CA LEU A 33 -6.65 -7.78 2.79
C LEU A 33 -7.83 -7.30 1.96
N PHE A 34 -7.63 -7.08 0.65
CA PHE A 34 -8.71 -6.71 -0.24
C PHE A 34 -9.78 -7.80 -0.35
N VAL A 35 -9.39 -9.06 -0.54
CA VAL A 35 -10.31 -10.21 -0.57
C VAL A 35 -11.10 -10.31 0.74
N ILE A 36 -10.43 -10.22 1.89
CA ILE A 36 -11.09 -10.25 3.21
C ILE A 36 -12.10 -9.11 3.33
N SER A 37 -11.75 -7.90 2.87
CA SER A 37 -12.66 -6.74 2.92
C SER A 37 -13.92 -6.96 2.07
N ILE A 38 -13.78 -7.52 0.86
CA ILE A 38 -14.91 -7.88 -0.01
C ILE A 38 -15.78 -8.96 0.65
N LEU A 39 -15.16 -9.99 1.23
CA LEU A 39 -15.90 -11.05 1.93
C LEU A 39 -16.69 -10.50 3.12
N ALA A 40 -16.10 -9.57 3.88
CA ALA A 40 -16.79 -8.88 4.98
C ALA A 40 -17.97 -8.04 4.47
N LEU A 41 -17.80 -7.31 3.37
CA LEU A 41 -18.86 -6.52 2.74
C LEU A 41 -20.02 -7.39 2.25
N ARG A 42 -19.72 -8.56 1.65
CA ARG A 42 -20.74 -9.52 1.21
C ARG A 42 -21.54 -10.11 2.36
N LYS A 43 -20.89 -10.37 3.50
CA LYS A 43 -21.56 -10.87 4.72
C LYS A 43 -22.46 -9.82 5.35
N LYS A 44 -22.05 -8.55 5.36
CA LYS A 44 -22.84 -7.45 5.93
C LYS A 44 -22.65 -6.20 5.09
N THR A 45 -23.66 -5.85 4.31
CA THR A 45 -23.64 -4.66 3.48
C THR A 45 -23.88 -3.42 4.33
N SER A 46 -22.81 -2.73 4.72
CA SER A 46 -22.88 -1.42 5.37
C SER A 46 -22.12 -0.37 4.56
N LYS A 47 -22.57 0.89 4.63
CA LYS A 47 -21.88 2.01 3.98
C LYS A 47 -20.43 2.11 4.44
N ARG A 48 -20.18 1.89 5.74
CA ARG A 48 -18.84 1.82 6.31
C ARG A 48 -17.98 0.73 5.65
N LEU A 49 -18.47 -0.51 5.56
CA LEU A 49 -17.71 -1.62 4.97
C LEU A 49 -17.48 -1.43 3.47
N MET A 50 -18.38 -0.76 2.77
CA MET A 50 -18.20 -0.42 1.36
C MET A 50 -17.02 0.54 1.18
N VAL A 51 -16.93 1.58 2.02
CA VAL A 51 -15.81 2.52 2.00
C VAL A 51 -14.50 1.83 2.38
N VAL A 52 -14.50 0.98 3.42
CA VAL A 52 -13.32 0.18 3.82
C VAL A 52 -12.85 -0.72 2.68
N SER A 53 -13.78 -1.39 1.98
CA SER A 53 -13.44 -2.25 0.85
C SER A 53 -12.87 -1.46 -0.33
N ALA A 54 -13.43 -0.26 -0.59
CA ALA A 54 -12.88 0.66 -1.59
C ALA A 54 -11.46 1.13 -1.21
N THR A 55 -11.20 1.42 0.07
CA THR A 55 -9.85 1.73 0.54
C THR A 55 -8.88 0.58 0.28
N PHE A 56 -9.23 -0.65 0.66
CA PHE A 56 -8.35 -1.79 0.42
C PHE A 56 -8.18 -2.09 -1.07
N GLY A 57 -9.18 -1.77 -1.91
CA GLY A 57 -9.06 -1.82 -3.36
C GLY A 57 -8.07 -0.79 -3.91
N LEU A 58 -8.12 0.45 -3.43
CA LEU A 58 -7.13 1.49 -3.76
C LEU A 58 -5.73 1.10 -3.31
N PHE A 59 -5.60 0.58 -2.08
CA PHE A 59 -4.32 0.08 -1.55
C PHE A 59 -3.76 -1.06 -2.40
N PHE A 60 -4.58 -2.06 -2.73
CA PHE A 60 -4.18 -3.15 -3.61
C PHE A 60 -3.78 -2.66 -5.00
N THR A 61 -4.52 -1.71 -5.57
CA THR A 61 -4.20 -1.10 -6.87
C THR A 61 -2.86 -0.39 -6.81
N LYS A 62 -2.62 0.43 -5.78
CA LYS A 62 -1.31 1.06 -5.54
C LYS A 62 -0.21 0.00 -5.49
N SER A 63 -0.39 -1.08 -4.74
CA SER A 63 0.60 -2.15 -4.62
C SER A 63 0.89 -2.86 -5.95
N ILE A 64 -0.13 -3.08 -6.80
CA ILE A 64 0.07 -3.57 -8.17
C ILE A 64 0.95 -2.60 -8.95
N LEU A 65 0.59 -1.31 -8.94
CA LEU A 65 1.32 -0.30 -9.71
C LEU A 65 2.77 -0.15 -9.25
N VAL A 66 3.04 -0.17 -7.94
CA VAL A 66 4.41 -0.17 -7.39
C VAL A 66 5.18 -1.41 -7.83
N THR A 67 4.54 -2.59 -7.77
CA THR A 67 5.18 -3.84 -8.17
C THR A 67 5.50 -3.84 -9.67
N LEU A 68 4.57 -3.36 -10.51
CA LEU A 68 4.79 -3.23 -11.95
C LEU A 68 5.89 -2.20 -12.26
N ASP A 69 5.86 -1.03 -11.62
CA ASP A 69 6.90 0.00 -11.79
C ASP A 69 8.29 -0.56 -11.48
N TYR A 70 8.41 -1.38 -10.44
CA TYR A 70 9.66 -2.06 -10.09
C TYR A 70 10.18 -3.00 -11.20
N PHE A 71 9.30 -3.72 -11.90
CA PHE A 71 9.73 -4.64 -12.97
C PHE A 71 9.94 -3.97 -14.33
N PHE A 72 9.17 -2.94 -14.65
CA PHE A 72 9.15 -2.35 -16.00
C PHE A 72 9.93 -1.04 -16.11
N SER A 73 9.91 -0.18 -15.09
CA SER A 73 10.52 1.15 -15.17
C SER A 73 10.76 1.76 -13.78
N PRO A 74 11.75 1.26 -13.01
CA PRO A 74 11.92 1.61 -11.60
C PRO A 74 11.96 3.12 -11.35
N GLY A 75 10.94 3.64 -10.67
CA GLY A 75 10.89 5.01 -10.15
C GLY A 75 10.42 6.10 -11.12
N TYR A 76 10.08 5.77 -12.38
CA TYR A 76 9.58 6.78 -13.33
C TYR A 76 8.07 6.96 -13.25
N PHE A 77 7.30 5.87 -13.18
CA PHE A 77 5.84 5.93 -13.19
C PHE A 77 5.29 6.07 -11.77
N MET A 78 5.75 5.24 -10.82
CA MET A 78 5.42 5.39 -9.39
C MET A 78 6.46 6.24 -8.65
N ASN A 79 6.65 7.49 -9.10
CA ASN A 79 7.49 8.45 -8.39
C ASN A 79 6.89 8.85 -7.03
N TYR A 80 7.69 9.50 -6.19
CA TYR A 80 7.30 9.91 -4.84
C TYR A 80 5.96 10.66 -4.79
N THR A 81 5.76 11.64 -5.69
CA THR A 81 4.52 12.44 -5.72
C THR A 81 3.29 11.58 -5.98
N VAL A 82 3.37 10.64 -6.92
CA VAL A 82 2.26 9.70 -7.21
C VAL A 82 2.00 8.79 -6.01
N GLN A 83 3.05 8.26 -5.38
CA GLN A 83 2.90 7.42 -4.20
C GLN A 83 2.22 8.16 -3.04
N VAL A 84 2.62 9.40 -2.77
CA VAL A 84 2.01 10.27 -1.75
C VAL A 84 0.55 10.60 -2.07
N PHE A 85 0.21 10.82 -3.34
CA PHE A 85 -1.18 11.02 -3.75
C PHE A 85 -2.06 9.81 -3.39
N PHE A 86 -1.59 8.59 -3.68
CA PHE A 86 -2.29 7.38 -3.26
C PHE A 86 -2.40 7.29 -1.73
N ASP A 87 -1.33 7.57 -0.99
CA ASP A 87 -1.34 7.50 0.47
C ASP A 87 -2.32 8.48 1.10
N LEU A 88 -2.35 9.73 0.64
CA LEU A 88 -3.31 10.73 1.09
C LEU A 88 -4.74 10.32 0.74
N THR A 89 -4.96 9.77 -0.45
CA THR A 89 -6.29 9.30 -0.88
C THR A 89 -6.76 8.13 0.00
N ILE A 90 -5.87 7.18 0.29
CA ILE A 90 -6.15 6.03 1.17
C ILE A 90 -6.47 6.51 2.59
N LEU A 91 -5.64 7.38 3.16
CA LEU A 91 -5.85 7.94 4.50
C LEU A 91 -7.16 8.72 4.60
N THR A 92 -7.45 9.55 3.61
CA THR A 92 -8.71 10.31 3.54
C THR A 92 -9.91 9.37 3.47
N THR A 93 -9.82 8.32 2.65
CA THR A 93 -10.90 7.33 2.51
C THR A 93 -11.12 6.53 3.79
N LEU A 94 -10.05 6.15 4.49
CA LEU A 94 -10.14 5.52 5.82
C LEU A 94 -10.79 6.45 6.83
N PHE A 95 -10.40 7.72 6.85
CA PHE A 95 -10.99 8.72 7.73
C PHE A 95 -12.51 8.85 7.48
N ILE A 96 -12.91 8.93 6.20
CA ILE A 96 -14.33 8.92 5.83
C ILE A 96 -15.02 7.64 6.31
N ALA A 97 -14.37 6.48 6.19
CA ALA A 97 -14.92 5.20 6.65
C ALA A 97 -15.22 5.20 8.15
N LEU A 98 -14.37 5.85 8.97
CA LEU A 98 -14.58 5.97 10.41
C LEU A 98 -15.79 6.84 10.76
N LEU A 99 -16.09 7.86 9.94
CA LEU A 99 -17.22 8.77 10.15
C LEU A 99 -18.56 8.20 9.65
N LYS A 100 -18.55 7.16 8.81
CA LYS A 100 -19.77 6.49 8.35
C LYS A 100 -20.28 5.52 9.42
N LYS A 101 -21.53 5.73 9.84
CA LYS A 101 -22.29 4.79 10.69
C LYS A 101 -22.77 3.59 9.88
#